data_AF-A0A143BGR1-F1
#
_entry.id   AF-A0A143BGR1-F1
#
_cell.length_a   1.000
_cell.length_b   1.000
_cell.length_c   1.000
_cell.angle_alpha   90.00
_cell.angle_beta   90.00
_cell.angle_gamma   90.00
#
_symmetry.space_group_name_H-M   'P 1'
#
loop_
_entity.id
_entity.type
_entity.pdbx_description
1 polymer ?
#
loop_
_entity_poly.entity_id
_entity_poly.type
_entity_poly.pdbx_seq_one_letter_code
_entity_poly.pdbx_strand_id
1 'polypeptide(L)'
;MTGDVMQQDPAVVEVLKTGSGQVISIQQADGKVQRIKIGEDGSISSADAAPGQATTAPAAPSEPRRKALPEGVVDIMIAISAMVAITSIGTPIAKAFGRRIEKRDDIKQHRAIEDRLASIEQAIDSVAVEVERISEGQRFTSKLLADRAPADMERIR
;
A
#
# COMPACT_ATOMS: atom_id res chain seq x y z
N MET A 1 56.38 67.28 -22.01
CA MET A 1 57.29 66.72 -20.99
C MET A 1 56.50 65.74 -20.17
N THR A 2 56.76 64.47 -20.45
CA THR A 2 56.20 63.26 -19.86
C THR A 2 56.73 63.10 -18.44
N GLY A 3 55.86 62.88 -17.47
CA GLY A 3 56.20 62.42 -16.11
C GLY A 3 55.13 61.40 -15.74
N ASP A 4 55.27 60.19 -16.25
CA ASP A 4 55.92 59.06 -15.59
C ASP A 4 55.10 58.59 -14.38
N VAL A 5 54.28 57.58 -14.68
CA VAL A 5 53.43 56.86 -13.74
C VAL A 5 54.34 55.97 -12.91
N MET A 6 54.73 56.43 -11.74
CA MET A 6 55.52 55.61 -10.80
C MET A 6 54.58 54.69 -10.03
N GLN A 7 54.32 53.53 -10.64
CA GLN A 7 53.68 52.36 -10.02
C GLN A 7 54.55 51.92 -8.82
N GLN A 8 54.09 52.17 -7.59
CA GLN A 8 54.77 51.68 -6.38
C GLN A 8 54.62 50.15 -6.28
N ASP A 9 55.75 49.45 -6.27
CA ASP A 9 55.87 48.03 -5.95
C ASP A 9 55.37 47.76 -4.51
N PRO A 10 54.46 46.78 -4.28
CA PRO A 10 54.06 46.41 -2.92
C PRO A 10 55.20 45.64 -2.22
N ALA A 11 55.84 46.27 -1.24
CA ALA A 11 56.87 45.65 -0.42
C ALA A 11 56.26 44.52 0.45
N VAL A 12 56.68 43.28 0.20
CA VAL A 12 56.43 42.14 1.08
C VAL A 12 57.27 42.34 2.34
N VAL A 13 56.63 42.41 3.51
CA VAL A 13 57.31 42.79 4.76
C VAL A 13 57.85 41.58 5.52
N GLU A 14 57.16 40.43 5.48
CA GLU A 14 57.66 39.23 6.16
C GLU A 14 56.98 37.96 5.61
N VAL A 15 57.78 36.90 5.45
CA VAL A 15 57.30 35.57 5.06
C VAL A 15 57.65 34.60 6.16
N LEU A 16 56.70 34.29 7.04
CA LEU A 16 56.87 33.25 8.05
C LEU A 16 56.29 31.94 7.54
N LYS A 17 57.15 30.92 7.47
CA LYS A 17 56.73 29.54 7.22
C LYS A 17 56.40 28.91 8.56
N THR A 18 55.11 28.83 8.90
CA THR A 18 54.65 28.04 10.05
C THR A 18 54.38 26.61 9.58
N GLY A 19 54.59 25.61 10.43
CA GLY A 19 54.45 24.18 10.08
C GLY A 19 53.04 23.73 9.64
N SER A 20 52.08 24.64 9.47
CA SER A 20 50.73 24.40 8.97
C SER A 20 50.28 25.39 7.87
N GLY A 21 51.21 26.11 7.24
CA GLY A 21 50.93 27.05 6.15
C GLY A 21 51.87 28.25 6.10
N GLN A 22 51.97 28.88 4.93
CA GLN A 22 52.82 30.06 4.72
C GLN A 22 52.01 31.32 4.97
N VAL A 23 52.56 32.23 5.78
CA VAL A 23 51.93 33.52 6.07
C VAL A 23 52.77 34.63 5.47
N ILE A 24 52.18 35.41 4.56
CA ILE A 24 52.80 36.55 3.90
C ILE A 24 52.13 37.82 4.41
N SER A 25 52.90 38.72 5.03
CA SER A 25 52.44 40.06 5.37
C SER A 25 52.86 41.04 4.27
N ILE A 26 51.87 41.71 3.69
CA ILE A 26 52.08 42.76 2.68
C ILE A 26 51.63 44.07 3.31
N GLN A 27 52.51 45.07 3.35
CA GLN A 27 52.15 46.40 3.81
C GLN A 27 51.69 47.21 2.60
N GLN A 28 50.40 47.54 2.58
CA GLN A 28 49.81 48.33 1.51
C GLN A 28 50.16 49.81 1.69
N ALA A 29 50.10 50.58 0.60
CA ALA A 29 50.50 51.98 0.54
C ALA A 29 49.69 52.91 1.48
N ASP A 30 48.59 52.42 2.07
CA ASP A 30 47.76 53.10 3.06
C ASP A 30 48.20 52.86 4.52
N GLY A 31 49.32 52.14 4.73
CA GLY A 31 49.87 51.79 6.03
C GLY A 31 49.24 50.55 6.68
N LYS A 32 48.22 49.93 6.05
CA LYS A 32 47.61 48.70 6.55
C LYS A 32 48.46 47.49 6.20
N VAL A 33 48.60 46.58 7.16
CA VAL A 33 49.29 45.30 6.95
C VAL A 33 48.24 44.24 6.65
N GLN A 34 48.20 43.78 5.40
CA GLN A 34 47.37 42.67 5.01
C GLN A 34 48.13 41.36 5.25
N ARG A 35 47.56 40.48 6.08
CA ARG A 35 48.13 39.15 6.34
C ARG A 35 47.39 38.13 5.49
N ILE A 36 48.12 37.52 4.57
CA ILE A 36 47.63 36.45 3.70
C ILE A 36 48.13 35.13 4.27
N LYS A 37 47.20 34.23 4.61
CA LYS A 37 47.54 32.85 4.99
C LYS A 37 47.29 31.95 3.78
N ILE A 38 48.31 31.20 3.39
CA ILE A 38 48.26 30.19 2.33
C ILE A 38 48.26 28.82 3.02
N GLY A 39 47.13 28.11 2.93
CA GLY A 39 47.00 26.73 3.40
C GLY A 39 47.70 25.74 2.48
N GLU A 40 48.04 24.54 2.97
CA GLU A 40 48.70 23.50 2.17
C GLU A 40 47.86 23.01 0.97
N ASP A 41 46.56 23.24 1.00
CA ASP A 41 45.60 22.94 -0.07
C ASP A 41 45.52 24.04 -1.15
N GLY A 42 46.34 25.09 -1.04
CA GLY A 42 46.32 26.24 -1.95
C GLY A 42 45.22 27.27 -1.64
N SER A 43 44.50 27.13 -0.52
CA SER A 43 43.52 28.12 -0.09
C SER A 43 44.18 29.42 0.37
N ILE A 44 43.71 30.55 -0.15
CA ILE A 44 44.20 31.89 0.19
C ILE A 44 43.14 32.58 1.04
N SER A 45 43.45 32.84 2.32
CA SER A 45 42.58 33.61 3.21
C SER A 45 43.27 34.91 3.62
N SER A 46 42.69 36.05 3.23
CA SER A 46 43.12 37.39 3.66
C SER A 46 42.39 37.80 4.92
N ALA A 47 43.12 38.06 6.01
CA ALA A 47 42.56 38.69 7.20
C ALA A 47 43.05 40.14 7.25
N ASP A 48 42.17 41.09 6.91
CA ASP A 48 42.42 42.52 7.14
C ASP A 48 42.41 42.79 8.64
N ALA A 49 43.55 43.19 9.18
CA ALA A 49 43.70 43.52 10.59
C ALA A 49 43.35 45.00 10.82
N ALA A 50 42.09 45.29 11.15
CA ALA A 50 41.72 46.58 11.74
C ALA A 50 41.96 46.56 13.26
N PRO A 51 42.73 47.50 13.85
CA PRO A 51 43.00 47.52 15.28
C PRO A 51 41.85 48.21 16.02
N GLY A 52 41.19 47.51 16.95
CA GLY A 52 40.35 48.15 17.98
C GLY A 52 38.91 47.68 18.16
N GLN A 53 38.53 46.45 17.80
CA GLN A 53 37.23 45.89 18.21
C GLN A 53 37.41 44.76 19.21
N ALA A 54 36.91 45.00 20.42
CA ALA A 54 36.69 43.99 21.44
C ALA A 54 35.88 42.83 20.85
N THR A 55 36.33 41.62 21.15
CA THR A 55 35.77 40.32 20.81
C THR A 55 34.25 40.29 20.74
N THR A 56 33.71 40.32 19.52
CA THR A 56 32.52 39.54 19.15
C THR A 56 32.90 38.79 17.88
N ALA A 57 32.99 37.46 18.00
CA ALA A 57 33.38 36.60 16.89
C ALA A 57 32.38 36.75 15.73
N PRO A 58 32.84 36.99 14.48
CA PRO A 58 31.95 36.99 13.32
C PRO A 58 31.42 35.57 13.09
N ALA A 59 30.10 35.45 13.03
CA ALA A 59 29.41 34.21 12.73
C ALA A 59 29.91 33.62 11.41
N ALA A 60 30.40 32.38 11.47
CA ALA A 60 30.67 31.58 10.28
C ALA A 60 29.39 31.43 9.44
N PRO A 61 29.50 31.30 8.10
CA PRO A 61 28.34 31.05 7.25
C PRO A 61 27.65 29.77 7.72
N SER A 62 26.39 29.90 8.15
CA SER A 62 25.57 28.75 8.52
C SER A 62 25.28 27.93 7.28
N GLU A 63 25.92 26.77 7.18
CA GLU A 63 25.52 25.75 6.21
C GLU A 63 24.00 25.50 6.33
N PRO A 64 23.26 25.33 5.23
CA PRO A 64 21.84 25.01 5.31
C PRO A 64 21.72 23.68 6.03
N ARG A 65 21.29 23.74 7.29
CA ARG A 65 21.03 22.59 8.16
C ARG A 65 20.04 21.68 7.44
N ARG A 66 20.54 20.69 6.70
CA ARG A 66 19.72 19.65 6.09
C ARG A 66 18.91 19.06 7.22
N LYS A 67 17.60 19.32 7.26
CA LYS A 67 16.70 18.72 8.24
C LYS A 67 16.85 17.22 8.04
N ALA A 68 17.47 16.55 9.01
CA ALA A 68 17.52 15.10 9.05
C ALA A 68 16.08 14.62 8.96
N LEU A 69 15.76 13.91 7.87
CA LEU A 69 14.47 13.25 7.73
C LEU A 69 14.27 12.39 8.99
N PRO A 70 13.14 12.52 9.71
CA PRO A 70 12.93 11.73 10.91
C PRO A 70 12.99 10.25 10.55
N GLU A 71 13.77 9.49 11.33
CA GLU A 71 14.23 8.13 10.99
C GLU A 71 13.08 7.11 10.77
N GLY A 72 11.84 7.43 11.18
CA GLY A 72 10.66 6.57 11.02
C GLY A 72 9.81 6.80 9.76
N VAL A 73 10.11 7.78 8.90
CA VAL A 73 9.28 8.06 7.70
C VAL A 73 9.37 6.90 6.69
N VAL A 74 10.54 6.30 6.55
CA VAL A 74 10.77 5.19 5.62
C VAL A 74 9.98 3.95 6.06
N ASP A 75 9.95 3.66 7.36
CA ASP A 75 9.20 2.53 7.91
C ASP A 75 7.70 2.69 7.70
N ILE A 76 7.16 3.90 7.90
CA ILE A 76 5.75 4.20 7.65
C ILE A 76 5.42 4.02 6.16
N MET A 77 6.29 4.47 5.26
CA MET A 77 6.08 4.31 3.82
C MET A 77 6.12 2.85 3.39
N ILE A 78 7.03 2.05 3.95
CA ILE A 78 7.12 0.61 3.69
C ILE A 78 5.87 -0.10 4.24
N ALA A 79 5.44 0.22 5.46
CA ALA A 79 4.27 -0.39 6.08
C ALA A 79 2.99 -0.12 5.27
N ILE A 80 2.77 1.13 4.84
CA ILE A 80 1.60 1.49 4.02
C ILE A 80 1.68 0.80 2.65
N SER A 81 2.85 0.79 2.01
CA SER A 81 3.05 0.14 0.72
C SER A 81 2.80 -1.37 0.80
N ALA A 82 3.29 -2.03 1.85
CA ALA A 82 3.07 -3.45 2.10
C ALA A 82 1.59 -3.76 2.36
N MET A 83 0.91 -2.95 3.16
CA MET A 83 -0.52 -3.09 3.43
C MET A 83 -1.34 -3.03 2.14
N VAL A 84 -1.09 -2.02 1.30
CA VAL A 84 -1.78 -1.86 0.00
C VAL A 84 -1.50 -3.03 -0.92
N ALA A 85 -0.25 -3.50 -1.00
CA ALA A 85 0.12 -4.65 -1.83
C ALA A 85 -0.60 -5.94 -1.37
N ILE A 86 -0.61 -6.21 -0.06
CA ILE A 86 -1.25 -7.40 0.52
C ILE A 86 -2.76 -7.34 0.29
N THR A 87 -3.42 -6.22 0.57
CA THR A 87 -4.89 -6.11 0.41
C THR A 87 -5.29 -6.16 -1.07
N SER A 88 -4.53 -5.52 -1.97
CA SER A 88 -4.85 -5.50 -3.41
C SER A 88 -4.84 -6.89 -4.04
N ILE A 89 -4.04 -7.83 -3.51
CA ILE A 89 -3.95 -9.21 -3.99
C ILE A 89 -4.84 -10.14 -3.14
N GLY A 90 -4.83 -9.96 -1.82
CA GLY A 90 -5.56 -10.78 -0.87
C GLY A 90 -7.07 -10.68 -1.05
N THR A 91 -7.62 -9.47 -1.22
CA THR A 91 -9.06 -9.26 -1.37
C THR A 91 -9.65 -9.91 -2.63
N PRO A 92 -9.10 -9.76 -3.86
CA PRO A 92 -9.66 -10.43 -5.03
C PRO A 92 -9.53 -11.96 -4.95
N ILE A 93 -8.44 -12.48 -4.38
CA ILE A 93 -8.27 -13.93 -4.16
C ILE A 93 -9.33 -14.43 -3.17
N ALA A 94 -9.44 -13.80 -2.00
CA ALA A 94 -10.44 -14.16 -0.99
C ALA A 94 -11.86 -14.10 -1.56
N LYS A 95 -12.19 -13.06 -2.32
CA LYS A 95 -13.48 -12.92 -2.99
C LYS A 95 -13.69 -13.99 -4.06
N ALA A 96 -12.66 -14.36 -4.82
CA ALA A 96 -12.75 -15.42 -5.83
C ALA A 96 -12.98 -16.80 -5.19
N PHE A 97 -12.29 -17.12 -4.10
CA PHE A 97 -12.51 -18.35 -3.35
C PHE A 97 -13.88 -18.38 -2.68
N GLY A 98 -14.33 -17.27 -2.07
CA GLY A 98 -15.67 -17.14 -1.51
C GLY A 98 -16.76 -17.37 -2.56
N ARG A 99 -16.71 -16.66 -3.68
CA ARG A 99 -17.65 -16.86 -4.81
C ARG A 99 -17.62 -18.28 -5.37
N ARG A 100 -16.47 -18.96 -5.33
CA ARG A 100 -16.35 -20.35 -5.79
C ARG A 100 -17.02 -21.33 -4.83
N ILE A 101 -16.96 -21.09 -3.53
CA ILE A 101 -17.63 -21.92 -2.52
C ILE A 101 -19.13 -21.70 -2.57
N GLU A 102 -19.59 -20.45 -2.59
CA GLU A 102 -21.01 -20.09 -2.72
C GLU A 102 -21.65 -20.74 -3.95
N LYS A 103 -21.01 -20.65 -5.13
CA LYS A 103 -21.51 -21.30 -6.35
C LYS A 103 -21.59 -22.82 -6.24
N ARG A 104 -20.67 -23.45 -5.50
CA ARG A 104 -20.67 -24.92 -5.32
C ARG A 104 -21.82 -25.32 -4.41
N ASP A 105 -22.08 -24.57 -3.36
CA ASP A 105 -23.18 -24.84 -2.43
C ASP A 105 -24.53 -24.60 -3.10
N ASP A 106 -24.65 -23.56 -3.92
CA ASP A 106 -25.84 -23.28 -4.73
C ASP A 106 -26.15 -24.43 -5.70
N ILE A 107 -25.15 -24.94 -6.44
CA ILE A 107 -25.33 -26.09 -7.34
C ILE A 107 -25.75 -27.35 -6.57
N LYS A 108 -25.17 -27.60 -5.40
CA LYS A 108 -25.56 -28.76 -4.56
C LYS A 108 -27.00 -28.64 -4.07
N GLN A 109 -27.40 -27.45 -3.63
CA GLN A 109 -28.76 -27.19 -3.17
C GLN A 109 -29.77 -27.38 -4.31
N HIS A 110 -29.49 -26.84 -5.49
CA HIS A 110 -30.34 -27.02 -6.67
C HIS A 110 -30.51 -28.50 -7.02
N ARG A 111 -29.42 -29.27 -7.08
CA ARG A 111 -29.49 -30.74 -7.32
C ARG A 111 -30.32 -31.47 -6.26
N ALA A 112 -30.17 -31.12 -4.99
CA ALA A 112 -30.96 -31.73 -3.92
C ALA A 112 -32.46 -31.42 -4.04
N ILE A 113 -32.83 -30.27 -4.58
CA ILE A 113 -34.23 -29.92 -4.86
C ILE A 113 -34.73 -30.71 -6.08
N GLU A 114 -33.95 -30.79 -7.15
CA GLU A 114 -34.27 -31.58 -8.35
C GLU A 114 -34.50 -33.07 -8.00
N ASP A 115 -33.61 -33.66 -7.20
CA ASP A 115 -33.74 -35.07 -6.75
C ASP A 115 -35.02 -35.29 -5.92
N ARG A 116 -35.39 -34.33 -5.07
CA ARG A 116 -36.64 -34.38 -4.29
C ARG A 116 -37.87 -34.28 -5.18
N LEU A 117 -37.84 -33.40 -6.18
CA LEU A 117 -38.94 -33.25 -7.11
C LEU A 117 -39.14 -34.51 -7.94
N ALA A 118 -38.06 -35.10 -8.46
CA ALA A 118 -38.11 -36.37 -9.17
C ALA A 118 -38.67 -37.51 -8.29
N SER A 119 -38.27 -37.56 -7.01
CA SER A 119 -38.83 -38.53 -6.06
C SER A 119 -40.32 -38.30 -5.80
N ILE A 120 -40.78 -37.04 -5.77
CA ILE A 120 -42.20 -36.70 -5.59
C ILE A 120 -42.99 -37.07 -6.84
N GLU A 121 -42.48 -36.78 -8.03
CA GLU A 121 -43.08 -37.16 -9.31
C GLU A 121 -43.31 -38.67 -9.37
N GLN A 122 -42.27 -39.47 -9.07
CA GLN A 122 -42.39 -40.93 -9.01
C GLN A 122 -43.39 -41.41 -7.95
N ALA A 123 -43.45 -40.75 -6.79
CA ALA A 123 -44.43 -41.07 -5.76
C ALA A 123 -45.86 -40.76 -6.22
N ILE A 124 -46.07 -39.66 -6.94
CA ILE A 124 -47.36 -39.26 -7.50
C ILE A 124 -47.80 -40.26 -8.57
N ASP A 125 -46.91 -40.69 -9.46
CA ASP A 125 -47.22 -41.70 -10.50
C ASP A 125 -47.69 -43.02 -9.88
N SER A 126 -47.04 -43.46 -8.79
CA SER A 126 -47.46 -44.65 -8.04
C SER A 126 -48.83 -44.46 -7.39
N VAL A 127 -49.08 -43.29 -6.79
CA VAL A 127 -50.38 -42.96 -6.18
C VAL A 127 -51.48 -42.93 -7.24
N ALA A 128 -51.21 -42.44 -8.45
CA ALA A 128 -52.20 -42.42 -9.53
C ALA A 128 -52.71 -43.83 -9.87
N VAL A 129 -51.80 -44.80 -10.01
CA VAL A 129 -52.16 -46.21 -10.27
C VAL A 129 -52.87 -46.84 -9.07
N GLU A 130 -52.43 -46.55 -7.85
CA GLU A 130 -53.08 -47.11 -6.65
C GLU A 130 -54.51 -46.56 -6.49
N VAL A 131 -54.73 -45.28 -6.78
CA VAL A 131 -56.06 -44.66 -6.75
C VAL A 131 -56.97 -45.25 -7.82
N GLU A 132 -56.46 -45.47 -9.04
CA GLU A 132 -57.19 -46.18 -10.10
C GLU A 132 -57.64 -47.57 -9.59
N ARG A 133 -56.72 -48.36 -9.06
CA ARG A 133 -56.99 -49.70 -8.51
C ARG A 133 -57.98 -49.68 -7.34
N ILE A 134 -57.85 -48.72 -6.41
CA ILE A 134 -58.79 -48.55 -5.29
C ILE A 134 -60.19 -48.21 -5.84
N SER A 135 -60.28 -47.31 -6.82
CA SER A 135 -61.54 -46.90 -7.42
C SER A 135 -62.24 -48.07 -8.13
N GLU A 136 -61.47 -48.94 -8.80
CA GLU A 136 -61.98 -50.16 -9.41
C GLU A 136 -62.45 -51.18 -8.36
N GLY A 137 -61.68 -51.37 -7.28
CA GLY A 137 -62.06 -52.24 -6.16
C GLY A 137 -63.35 -51.77 -5.47
N GLN A 138 -63.51 -50.45 -5.31
CA GLN A 138 -64.74 -49.84 -4.81
C GLN A 138 -65.91 -50.09 -5.77
N ARG A 139 -65.73 -49.81 -7.06
CA ARG A 139 -66.75 -50.04 -8.09
C ARG A 139 -67.19 -51.51 -8.15
N PHE A 140 -66.24 -52.43 -8.05
CA PHE A 140 -66.51 -53.86 -8.06
C PHE A 140 -67.31 -54.30 -6.82
N THR A 141 -66.92 -53.84 -5.63
CA THR A 141 -67.66 -54.12 -4.40
C THR A 141 -69.08 -53.56 -4.45
N SER A 142 -69.25 -52.31 -4.91
CA SER A 142 -70.58 -51.72 -5.10
C SER A 142 -71.43 -52.53 -6.08
N LYS A 143 -70.86 -52.98 -7.20
CA LYS A 143 -71.56 -53.84 -8.16
C LYS A 143 -71.95 -55.19 -7.55
N LEU A 144 -71.05 -55.85 -6.82
CA LEU A 144 -71.33 -57.11 -6.13
C LEU A 144 -72.46 -56.99 -5.10
N LEU A 145 -72.48 -55.90 -4.33
CA LEU A 145 -73.54 -55.62 -3.36
C LEU A 145 -74.88 -55.37 -4.08
N ALA A 146 -74.85 -54.60 -5.17
CA ALA A 146 -76.03 -54.34 -5.98
C ALA A 146 -76.59 -55.59 -6.66
N ASP A 147 -75.74 -56.51 -7.12
CA ASP A 147 -76.15 -57.78 -7.75
C ASP A 147 -76.72 -58.79 -6.74
N ARG A 148 -76.26 -58.77 -5.47
CA ARG A 148 -76.82 -59.64 -4.40
C ARG A 148 -78.19 -59.18 -3.90
N ALA A 149 -78.44 -57.87 -3.80
CA ALA A 149 -79.70 -57.34 -3.31
C ALA A 149 -80.97 -57.92 -4.00
N PRO A 150 -81.05 -58.03 -5.35
CA PRO A 150 -82.19 -58.66 -6.01
C PRO A 150 -82.26 -60.18 -5.81
N ALA A 151 -81.12 -60.88 -5.74
CA ALA A 151 -81.08 -62.32 -5.50
C ALA A 151 -81.57 -62.70 -4.09
N ASP A 152 -81.26 -61.87 -3.09
CA ASP A 152 -81.77 -62.04 -1.73
C ASP A 152 -83.27 -61.72 -1.64
N MET A 153 -83.76 -60.71 -2.37
CA MET A 153 -85.19 -60.40 -2.48
C MET A 153 -86.01 -61.54 -3.09
N GLU A 154 -85.47 -62.25 -4.08
CA GLU A 154 -86.15 -63.37 -4.73
C GLU A 154 -86.24 -64.63 -3.85
N ARG A 155 -85.33 -64.80 -2.88
CA ARG A 155 -85.38 -65.92 -1.92
C ARG A 155 -86.41 -65.77 -0.80
N ILE A 156 -86.90 -64.55 -0.55
CA ILE A 156 -87.81 -64.24 0.56
C ILE A 156 -89.29 -64.31 0.11
N ARG A 157 -89.56 -64.38 -1.20
CA ARG A 157 -90.89 -64.46 -1.79
C ARG A 157 -91.29 -65.90 -2.11
#